data_AF-A0A835IAX8-F1
#
_entry.id   AF-A0A835IAX8-F1
#
_cell.length_a   1.000
_cell.length_b   1.000
_cell.length_c   1.000
_cell.angle_alpha   90.00
_cell.angle_beta   90.00
_cell.angle_gamma   90.00
#
_symmetry.space_group_name_H-M   'P 1'
#
loop_
_entity.id
_entity.type
_entity.pdbx_description
1 polymer ?
#
loop_
_entity_poly.entity_id
_entity_poly.type
_entity_poly.pdbx_seq_one_letter_code
_entity_poly.pdbx_strand_id
1 'polypeptide(L)'
;VLYWQANVGATVNTQILTEISQCVETINGSKGGRWKATLNYYKANTRDQSVANPPEFPRDLMGISLQEQPSKYYFIIRSQRIVLEADTLVQMIMEKLQSYRSRISVNFEGIQYQLGDFQLRIGKVVATNADSLRGIVLEMEYLPISSVEKSRLIMEEFLDMWQEIVSKRSLPGRLMHIEPNFAEYGLADHYTPQHTVVQYATVMTHLLQSNVRN
;
A
#
# COMPACT_ATOMS: atom_id res chain seq x y z
N VAL A 1 -1.91 -5.27 -4.52
CA VAL A 1 -0.83 -4.25 -4.66
C VAL A 1 0.51 -4.95 -4.84
N LEU A 2 1.33 -4.50 -5.78
CA LEU A 2 2.69 -4.95 -6.05
C LEU A 2 3.71 -3.85 -5.73
N TYR A 3 4.95 -4.25 -5.48
CA TYR A 3 6.06 -3.32 -5.29
C TYR A 3 7.26 -3.68 -6.16
N TRP A 4 8.06 -2.68 -6.51
CA TRP A 4 9.29 -2.88 -7.26
C TRP A 4 10.41 -3.36 -6.33
N GLN A 5 10.94 -4.55 -6.62
CA GLN A 5 12.15 -5.07 -6.00
C GLN A 5 13.33 -4.82 -6.96
N ALA A 6 14.21 -3.89 -6.60
CA ALA A 6 15.44 -3.65 -7.34
C ALA A 6 16.41 -4.83 -7.22
N ASN A 7 17.22 -5.05 -8.26
CA ASN A 7 18.32 -6.00 -8.23
C ASN A 7 19.38 -5.57 -7.19
N VAL A 8 20.19 -6.51 -6.73
CA VAL A 8 21.30 -6.23 -5.81
C VAL A 8 22.22 -5.16 -6.44
N GLY A 9 22.47 -4.08 -5.71
CA GLY A 9 23.30 -2.95 -6.17
C GLY A 9 22.57 -1.93 -7.06
N ALA A 10 21.32 -2.16 -7.44
CA ALA A 10 20.50 -1.19 -8.17
C ALA A 10 19.67 -0.32 -7.22
N THR A 11 19.53 0.96 -7.55
CA THR A 11 18.71 1.90 -6.80
C THR A 11 17.39 2.18 -7.52
N VAL A 12 16.32 2.32 -6.74
CA VAL A 12 15.02 2.73 -7.27
C VAL A 12 15.09 4.21 -7.63
N ASN A 13 14.65 4.58 -8.83
CA ASN A 13 14.64 5.96 -9.32
C ASN A 13 13.38 6.25 -10.15
N THR A 14 13.18 7.52 -10.49
CA THR A 14 12.02 7.97 -11.26
C THR A 14 12.02 7.51 -12.72
N GLN A 15 13.17 7.17 -13.31
CA GLN A 15 13.22 6.63 -14.66
C GLN A 15 12.53 5.25 -14.73
N ILE A 16 12.77 4.38 -13.74
CA ILE A 16 12.09 3.08 -13.64
C ILE A 16 10.57 3.28 -13.60
N LEU A 17 10.09 4.26 -12.81
CA LEU A 17 8.66 4.59 -12.74
C LEU A 17 8.10 5.02 -14.10
N THR A 18 8.83 5.86 -14.84
CA THR A 18 8.43 6.32 -16.18
C THR A 18 8.33 5.15 -17.16
N GLU A 19 9.32 4.26 -17.18
CA GLU A 19 9.34 3.08 -18.06
C GLU A 19 8.19 2.11 -17.75
N ILE A 20 7.92 1.84 -16.46
CA ILE A 20 6.78 1.01 -16.04
C ILE A 20 5.46 1.68 -16.44
N SER A 21 5.34 3.01 -16.28
CA SER A 21 4.14 3.74 -16.68
C SER A 21 3.90 3.67 -18.20
N GLN A 22 4.97 3.80 -19.00
CA GLN A 22 4.91 3.64 -20.46
C GLN A 22 4.49 2.23 -20.88
N CYS A 23 4.80 1.19 -20.11
CA CYS A 23 4.33 -0.17 -20.40
C CYS A 23 2.79 -0.26 -20.40
N VAL A 24 2.10 0.45 -19.51
CA VAL A 24 0.63 0.52 -19.53
C VAL A 24 0.13 1.20 -20.80
N GLU A 25 0.79 2.28 -21.21
CA GLU A 25 0.43 3.03 -22.41
C GLU A 25 0.62 2.17 -23.68
N THR A 26 1.65 1.30 -23.72
CA THR A 26 1.87 0.38 -24.86
C THR A 26 0.81 -0.70 -25.04
N ILE A 27 0.06 -1.02 -23.99
CA ILE A 27 -1.07 -1.97 -24.05
C ILE A 27 -2.43 -1.26 -24.15
N ASN A 28 -2.43 -0.01 -24.61
CA ASN A 28 -3.63 0.82 -24.78
C ASN A 28 -4.32 1.21 -23.47
N GLY A 29 -3.58 1.27 -22.36
CA GLY A 29 -4.11 1.82 -21.12
C GLY A 29 -4.31 3.33 -21.25
N SER A 30 -5.54 3.80 -21.00
CA SER A 30 -5.88 5.21 -21.07
C SER A 30 -5.54 5.91 -19.76
N LYS A 31 -4.81 7.02 -19.85
CA LYS A 31 -4.35 7.78 -18.70
C LYS A 31 -5.50 8.52 -18.03
N GLY A 32 -5.70 8.27 -16.75
CA GLY A 32 -6.72 8.89 -15.91
C GLY A 32 -6.16 9.97 -14.98
N GLY A 33 -6.78 10.08 -13.80
CA GLY A 33 -6.46 11.07 -12.80
C GLY A 33 -5.23 10.76 -11.96
N ARG A 34 -4.93 11.68 -11.03
CA ARG A 34 -3.96 11.42 -9.96
C ARG A 34 -4.56 10.49 -8.92
N TRP A 35 -3.71 9.63 -8.40
CA TRP A 35 -4.03 8.71 -7.32
C TRP A 35 -3.12 8.96 -6.12
N LYS A 36 -3.67 8.89 -4.91
CA LYS A 36 -2.94 9.05 -3.65
C LYS A 36 -3.51 8.19 -2.53
N ALA A 37 -2.62 7.57 -1.76
CA ALA A 37 -2.90 7.03 -0.43
C ALA A 37 -1.85 7.51 0.57
N THR A 38 -2.24 7.76 1.81
CA THR A 38 -1.32 8.21 2.86
C THR A 38 -1.32 7.20 3.99
N LEU A 39 -0.15 6.70 4.36
CA LEU A 39 0.06 5.73 5.43
C LEU A 39 0.90 6.36 6.53
N ASN A 40 0.44 6.23 7.77
CA ASN A 40 1.08 6.74 8.97
C ASN A 40 1.38 5.61 9.95
N TYR A 41 2.59 5.58 10.50
CA TYR A 41 2.94 4.72 11.62
C TYR A 41 2.85 5.51 12.91
N TYR A 42 2.03 5.04 13.83
CA TYR A 42 1.82 5.64 15.12
C TYR A 42 2.45 4.78 16.22
N LYS A 43 3.02 5.47 17.21
CA LYS A 43 3.44 4.86 18.48
C LYS A 43 2.65 5.44 19.63
N ALA A 44 2.22 4.59 20.55
CA ALA A 44 1.57 5.02 21.78
C ALA A 44 2.52 5.90 22.60
N ASN A 45 1.98 6.95 23.21
CA ASN A 45 2.71 7.78 24.17
C ASN A 45 2.61 7.13 25.56
N THR A 46 3.74 6.63 26.07
CA THR A 46 3.79 5.88 27.34
C THR A 46 4.12 6.76 28.55
N ARG A 47 3.76 8.04 28.54
CA ARG A 47 4.27 9.02 29.52
C ARG A 47 3.87 8.75 30.99
N ASP A 48 2.96 7.81 31.26
CA ASP A 48 2.46 7.52 32.63
C ASP A 48 2.37 6.03 33.02
N GLN A 49 2.98 5.09 32.26
CA GLN A 49 2.90 3.66 32.63
C GLN A 49 4.07 3.22 33.51
N SER A 50 3.79 3.10 34.81
CA SER A 50 4.61 2.32 35.74
C SER A 50 4.74 0.87 35.23
N VAL A 51 5.92 0.30 35.42
CA VAL A 51 6.48 -0.90 34.76
C VAL A 51 5.77 -2.23 35.13
N ALA A 52 4.58 -2.19 35.73
CA ALA A 52 4.00 -3.37 36.39
C ALA A 52 2.96 -4.16 35.58
N ASN A 53 2.30 -3.58 34.57
CA ASN A 53 1.25 -4.27 33.82
C ASN A 53 1.55 -4.33 32.31
N PRO A 54 1.25 -5.45 31.63
CA PRO A 54 1.27 -5.47 30.17
C PRO A 54 0.29 -4.40 29.65
N PRO A 55 0.64 -3.70 28.55
CA PRO A 55 -0.21 -2.65 28.01
C PRO A 55 -1.55 -3.27 27.57
N GLU A 56 -2.65 -2.76 28.12
CA GLU A 56 -4.02 -3.14 27.70
C GLU A 56 -4.35 -2.67 26.28
N PHE A 57 -3.46 -1.92 25.64
CA PHE A 57 -3.66 -1.35 24.31
C PHE A 57 -2.46 -1.57 23.37
N PRO A 58 -2.69 -1.52 22.04
CA PRO A 58 -1.62 -1.65 21.04
C PRO A 58 -0.55 -0.56 21.17
N ARG A 59 0.74 -0.92 21.21
CA ARG A 59 1.83 0.07 21.25
C ARG A 59 2.14 0.70 19.91
N ASP A 60 1.93 -0.06 18.84
CA ASP A 60 2.18 0.35 17.46
C ASP A 60 0.91 0.11 16.65
N LEU A 61 0.52 1.10 15.85
CA LEU A 61 -0.60 0.99 14.93
C LEU A 61 -0.26 1.70 13.62
N MET A 62 -0.84 1.19 12.53
CA MET A 62 -0.77 1.83 11.23
C MET A 62 -2.10 2.50 10.95
N GLY A 63 -2.08 3.72 10.44
CA GLY A 63 -3.25 4.41 9.94
C GLY A 63 -3.12 4.68 8.44
N ILE A 64 -4.21 4.58 7.69
CA ILE A 64 -4.20 4.82 6.24
C ILE A 64 -5.45 5.57 5.79
N SER A 65 -5.24 6.54 4.90
CA SER A 65 -6.29 7.25 4.17
C SER A 65 -6.19 6.93 2.68
N LEU A 66 -7.32 6.60 2.06
CA LEU A 66 -7.43 6.32 0.63
C LEU A 66 -8.16 7.50 -0.04
N GLN A 67 -7.66 8.00 -1.18
CA GLN A 67 -8.31 9.11 -1.90
C GLN A 67 -9.73 8.75 -2.36
N GLU A 68 -10.00 7.48 -2.65
CA GLU A 68 -11.30 6.95 -3.05
C GLU A 68 -12.32 6.91 -1.90
N GLN A 69 -11.85 7.01 -0.65
CA GLN A 69 -12.68 6.96 0.56
C GLN A 69 -12.38 8.16 1.45
N PRO A 70 -12.67 9.40 1.00
CA PRO A 70 -12.21 10.63 1.65
C PRO A 70 -12.81 10.87 3.04
N SER A 71 -13.95 10.24 3.36
CA SER A 71 -14.60 10.31 4.67
C SER A 71 -14.14 9.20 5.63
N LYS A 72 -13.24 8.30 5.20
CA LYS A 72 -12.80 7.15 5.98
C LYS A 72 -11.33 7.22 6.31
N TYR A 73 -11.01 6.65 7.46
CA TYR A 73 -9.66 6.37 7.89
C TYR A 73 -9.60 4.96 8.44
N TYR A 74 -8.56 4.22 8.09
CA TYR A 74 -8.44 2.83 8.50
C TYR A 74 -7.25 2.64 9.42
N PHE A 75 -7.40 1.77 10.41
CA PHE A 75 -6.31 1.36 11.28
C PHE A 75 -6.00 -0.11 11.11
N ILE A 76 -4.72 -0.45 11.22
CA ILE A 76 -4.27 -1.83 11.31
C ILE A 76 -3.43 -2.01 12.58
N ILE A 77 -3.84 -2.99 13.40
CA ILE A 77 -3.08 -3.51 14.53
C ILE A 77 -2.53 -4.87 14.09
N ARG A 78 -1.35 -4.85 13.46
CA ARG A 78 -0.77 -6.03 12.80
C ARG A 78 -0.55 -7.20 13.76
N SER A 79 -0.11 -6.93 14.99
CA SER A 79 0.14 -7.99 16.00
C SER A 79 -1.12 -8.75 16.39
N GLN A 80 -2.29 -8.10 16.30
CA GLN A 80 -3.58 -8.68 16.62
C GLN A 80 -4.37 -9.06 15.37
N ARG A 81 -3.83 -8.78 14.18
CA ARG A 81 -4.49 -8.98 12.87
C ARG A 81 -5.86 -8.29 12.82
N ILE A 82 -5.95 -7.08 13.36
CA ILE A 82 -7.19 -6.30 13.35
C ILE A 82 -7.07 -5.19 12.30
N VAL A 83 -8.11 -5.05 11.48
CA VAL A 83 -8.32 -3.88 10.62
C VAL A 83 -9.62 -3.19 11.03
N LEU A 84 -9.56 -1.88 11.26
CA LEU A 84 -10.69 -1.06 11.70
C LEU A 84 -10.95 0.04 10.69
N GLU A 85 -12.23 0.34 10.46
CA GLU A 85 -12.67 1.51 9.73
C GLU A 85 -13.19 2.55 10.73
N ALA A 86 -12.83 3.81 10.52
CA ALA A 86 -13.26 4.95 11.31
C ALA A 86 -13.55 6.15 10.40
N ASP A 87 -14.24 7.14 10.95
CA ASP A 87 -14.35 8.46 10.34
C ASP A 87 -13.00 9.20 10.37
N THR A 88 -12.73 10.07 9.40
CA THR A 88 -11.44 10.81 9.33
C THR A 88 -11.16 11.69 10.54
N LEU A 89 -12.18 12.13 11.28
CA LEU A 89 -12.04 12.92 12.51
C LEU A 89 -11.24 12.19 13.60
N VAL A 90 -11.12 10.87 13.54
CA VAL A 90 -10.33 10.07 14.49
C VAL A 90 -8.88 10.55 14.57
N GLN A 91 -8.30 11.03 13.47
CA GLN A 91 -6.93 11.55 13.46
C GLN A 91 -6.80 12.79 14.35
N MET A 92 -7.78 13.70 14.28
CA MET A 92 -7.83 14.90 15.12
C MET A 92 -8.03 14.53 16.60
N ILE A 93 -8.88 13.53 16.87
CA ILE A 93 -9.10 13.03 18.22
C ILE A 93 -7.79 12.48 18.80
N MET A 94 -7.08 11.63 18.07
CA MET A 94 -5.80 11.06 18.50
C MET A 94 -4.73 12.11 18.75
N GLU A 95 -4.67 13.15 17.91
CA GLU A 95 -3.77 14.29 18.08
C GLU A 95 -4.09 15.09 19.34
N LYS A 96 -5.38 15.42 19.57
CA LYS A 96 -5.83 16.16 20.76
C LYS A 96 -5.59 15.39 22.05
N LEU A 97 -5.88 14.08 22.06
CA LEU A 97 -5.66 13.23 23.22
C LEU A 97 -4.19 12.95 23.47
N GLN A 98 -3.32 13.19 22.47
CA GLN A 98 -1.90 12.84 22.50
C GLN A 98 -1.66 11.37 22.93
N SER A 99 -2.60 10.46 22.64
CA SER A 99 -2.47 9.06 23.03
C SER A 99 -1.48 8.33 22.14
N TYR A 100 -1.38 8.75 20.87
CA TYR A 100 -0.47 8.21 19.88
C TYR A 100 0.21 9.33 19.11
N ARG A 101 1.47 9.12 18.75
CA ARG A 101 2.25 10.05 17.94
C ARG A 101 2.64 9.41 16.62
N SER A 102 2.33 10.07 15.50
CA SER A 102 2.84 9.68 14.19
C SER A 102 4.37 9.82 14.15
N ARG A 103 5.06 8.75 13.81
CA ARG A 103 6.53 8.67 13.72
C ARG A 103 7.01 8.71 12.29
N ILE A 104 6.29 8.04 11.40
CA ILE A 104 6.62 7.93 9.98
C ILE A 104 5.34 8.16 9.20
N SER A 105 5.41 9.01 8.19
CA SER A 105 4.31 9.26 7.25
C SER A 105 4.85 9.07 5.84
N VAL A 106 4.13 8.29 5.05
CA VAL A 106 4.50 7.94 3.68
C VAL A 106 3.30 8.14 2.77
N ASN A 107 3.54 8.77 1.63
CA ASN A 107 2.56 8.91 0.57
C ASN A 107 2.86 7.90 -0.53
N PHE A 108 1.82 7.21 -0.96
CA PHE A 108 1.78 6.56 -2.25
C PHE A 108 1.13 7.54 -3.20
N GLU A 109 1.84 7.96 -4.24
CA GLU A 109 1.36 8.97 -5.17
C GLU A 109 1.70 8.58 -6.61
N GLY A 110 0.72 8.72 -7.50
CA GLY A 110 0.86 8.21 -8.85
C GLY A 110 -0.25 8.63 -9.79
N ILE A 111 -0.32 7.91 -10.89
CA ILE A 111 -1.32 8.08 -11.95
C ILE A 111 -2.16 6.82 -12.04
N GLN A 112 -3.46 7.01 -12.22
CA GLN A 112 -4.39 5.96 -12.55
C GLN A 112 -4.48 5.77 -14.06
N TYR A 113 -4.60 4.53 -14.50
CA TYR A 113 -4.82 4.13 -15.88
C TYR A 113 -6.02 3.19 -15.96
N GLN A 114 -6.83 3.34 -17.01
CA GLN A 114 -7.93 2.44 -17.32
C GLN A 114 -7.54 1.54 -18.49
N LEU A 115 -7.65 0.23 -18.32
CA LEU A 115 -7.32 -0.78 -19.31
C LEU A 115 -8.45 -1.81 -19.40
N GLY A 116 -9.44 -1.55 -20.27
CA GLY A 116 -10.64 -2.38 -20.35
C GLY A 116 -11.36 -2.43 -19.00
N ASP A 117 -11.50 -3.63 -18.44
CA ASP A 117 -12.12 -3.89 -17.14
C ASP A 117 -11.16 -3.71 -15.94
N PHE A 118 -9.88 -3.44 -16.21
CA PHE A 118 -8.87 -3.22 -15.18
C PHE A 118 -8.62 -1.74 -14.93
N GLN A 119 -8.45 -1.41 -13.66
CA GLN A 119 -7.92 -0.14 -13.21
C GLN A 119 -6.54 -0.37 -12.61
N LEU A 120 -5.54 0.31 -13.15
CA LEU A 120 -4.16 0.26 -12.68
C LEU A 120 -3.79 1.59 -12.03
N ARG A 121 -3.08 1.56 -10.91
CA ARG A 121 -2.48 2.76 -10.32
C ARG A 121 -0.99 2.53 -10.19
N ILE A 122 -0.20 3.35 -10.87
CA ILE A 122 1.26 3.27 -10.84
C ILE A 122 1.79 4.51 -10.17
N GLY A 123 2.60 4.31 -9.14
CA GLY A 123 3.07 5.42 -8.32
C GLY A 123 4.37 5.15 -7.60
N LYS A 124 4.91 6.23 -7.04
CA LYS A 124 6.03 6.20 -6.13
C LYS A 124 5.57 6.21 -4.68
N VAL A 125 6.41 5.68 -3.83
CA VAL A 125 6.30 5.73 -2.38
C VAL A 125 7.30 6.76 -1.88
N VAL A 126 6.83 7.83 -1.23
CA VAL A 126 7.68 8.93 -0.76
C VAL A 126 7.44 9.22 0.71
N ALA A 127 8.51 9.46 1.46
CA ALA A 127 8.39 9.89 2.86
C ALA A 127 7.98 11.37 2.92
N THR A 128 6.93 11.69 3.69
CA THR A 128 6.34 13.04 3.74
C THR A 128 7.34 14.12 4.17
N ASN A 129 8.35 13.76 4.98
CA ASN A 129 9.32 14.69 5.55
C ASN A 129 10.65 14.80 4.79
N ALA A 130 10.87 14.01 3.74
CA ALA A 130 12.17 13.94 3.08
C ALA A 130 12.11 13.89 1.54
N ASP A 131 10.91 13.87 0.95
CA ASP A 131 10.61 13.70 -0.49
C ASP A 131 11.49 12.65 -1.20
N SER A 132 11.97 11.68 -0.42
CA SER A 132 12.88 10.65 -0.89
C SER A 132 12.04 9.49 -1.40
N LEU A 133 12.35 9.06 -2.62
CA LEU A 133 11.76 7.87 -3.23
C LEU A 133 12.15 6.63 -2.41
N ARG A 134 11.15 5.99 -1.81
CA ARG A 134 11.29 4.76 -1.01
C ARG A 134 10.95 3.50 -1.77
N GLY A 135 10.23 3.63 -2.89
CA GLY A 135 9.82 2.49 -3.71
C GLY A 135 8.89 2.90 -4.84
N ILE A 136 8.59 1.94 -5.71
CA ILE A 136 7.57 2.06 -6.75
C ILE A 136 6.52 0.99 -6.46
N VAL A 137 5.25 1.32 -6.67
CA VAL A 137 4.11 0.41 -6.50
C VAL A 137 3.24 0.38 -7.73
N LEU A 138 2.58 -0.76 -7.91
CA LEU A 138 1.50 -0.96 -8.87
C LEU A 138 0.30 -1.54 -8.12
N GLU A 139 -0.81 -0.83 -8.11
CA GLU A 139 -2.10 -1.39 -7.73
C GLU A 139 -2.86 -1.81 -8.98
N MET A 140 -3.52 -2.96 -8.90
CA MET A 140 -4.36 -3.49 -9.96
C MET A 140 -5.70 -3.86 -9.34
N GLU A 141 -6.78 -3.45 -9.99
CA GLU A 141 -8.14 -3.67 -9.55
C GLU A 141 -8.95 -4.16 -10.75
N TYR A 142 -9.59 -5.32 -10.62
CA TYR A 142 -10.54 -5.83 -11.61
C TYR A 142 -11.94 -5.39 -11.21
N LEU A 143 -12.53 -4.49 -12.00
CA LEU A 143 -13.77 -3.79 -11.65
C LEU A 143 -15.04 -4.68 -11.65
N PRO A 144 -15.20 -5.69 -12.52
CA PRO A 144 -16.45 -6.43 -12.63
C PRO A 144 -16.81 -7.35 -11.46
N ILE A 145 -15.84 -7.77 -10.64
CA ILE A 145 -16.04 -8.80 -9.60
C ILE A 145 -15.42 -8.34 -8.28
N SER A 146 -16.21 -8.39 -7.21
CA SER A 146 -15.73 -8.10 -5.85
C SER A 146 -15.34 -9.35 -5.06
N SER A 147 -15.42 -10.56 -5.63
CA SER A 147 -14.95 -11.79 -4.96
C SER A 147 -13.44 -11.94 -5.18
N VAL A 148 -12.68 -12.01 -4.09
CA VAL A 148 -11.21 -12.17 -4.13
C VAL A 148 -10.85 -13.50 -4.79
N GLU A 149 -11.49 -14.58 -4.36
CA GLU A 149 -11.22 -15.94 -4.86
C GLU A 149 -11.59 -16.07 -6.35
N LYS A 150 -12.75 -15.53 -6.76
CA LYS A 150 -13.18 -15.62 -8.18
C LYS A 150 -12.34 -14.75 -9.10
N SER A 151 -11.81 -13.63 -8.61
CA SER A 151 -10.94 -12.75 -9.40
C SER A 151 -9.49 -13.21 -9.44
N ARG A 152 -9.08 -14.18 -8.59
CA ARG A 152 -7.68 -14.62 -8.50
C ARG A 152 -7.09 -15.06 -9.86
N LEU A 153 -7.80 -15.91 -10.60
CA LEU A 153 -7.32 -16.41 -11.89
C LEU A 153 -7.07 -15.29 -12.91
N ILE A 154 -8.05 -14.37 -13.07
CA ILE A 154 -7.91 -13.28 -14.04
C ILE A 154 -6.83 -12.28 -13.62
N MET A 155 -6.63 -12.08 -12.31
CA MET A 155 -5.57 -11.23 -11.76
C MET A 155 -4.18 -11.86 -11.96
N GLU A 156 -4.06 -13.19 -11.83
CA GLU A 156 -2.82 -13.94 -12.10
C GLU A 156 -2.47 -13.91 -13.58
N GLU A 157 -3.43 -14.17 -14.48
CA GLU A 157 -3.22 -14.09 -15.93
C GLU A 157 -2.80 -12.68 -16.37
N PHE A 158 -3.45 -11.65 -15.81
CA PHE A 158 -3.05 -10.26 -16.06
C PHE A 158 -1.64 -9.98 -15.55
N LEU A 159 -1.29 -10.49 -14.37
CA LEU A 159 0.03 -10.29 -13.77
C LEU A 159 1.13 -10.95 -14.61
N ASP A 160 0.90 -12.16 -15.13
CA ASP A 160 1.86 -12.86 -15.98
C ASP A 160 2.11 -12.09 -17.29
N MET A 161 1.03 -11.66 -17.94
CA MET A 161 1.10 -10.79 -19.13
C MET A 161 1.85 -9.49 -18.84
N TRP A 162 1.55 -8.86 -17.70
CA TRP A 162 2.20 -7.63 -17.27
C TRP A 162 3.71 -7.82 -17.01
N GLN A 163 4.10 -8.89 -16.33
CA GLN A 163 5.51 -9.22 -16.10
C GLN A 163 6.26 -9.43 -17.41
N GLU A 164 5.65 -10.09 -18.40
CA GLU A 164 6.26 -10.28 -19.71
C GLU A 164 6.56 -8.92 -20.38
N ILE A 165 5.62 -7.98 -20.35
CA ILE A 165 5.80 -6.65 -20.96
C ILE A 165 6.92 -5.88 -20.26
N VAL A 166 6.93 -5.86 -18.93
CA VAL A 166 7.95 -5.15 -18.15
C VAL A 166 9.33 -5.77 -18.37
N SER A 167 9.41 -7.10 -18.53
CA SER A 167 10.68 -7.79 -18.79
C SER A 167 11.36 -7.33 -20.09
N LYS A 168 10.58 -6.97 -21.12
CA LYS A 168 11.09 -6.46 -22.41
C LYS A 168 11.81 -5.12 -22.27
N ARG A 169 11.60 -4.38 -21.18
CA ARG A 169 12.30 -3.12 -20.87
C ARG A 169 13.70 -3.32 -20.26
N SER A 170 14.07 -4.55 -19.89
CA SER A 170 15.37 -4.86 -19.27
C SER A 170 15.71 -4.00 -18.04
N LEU A 171 14.68 -3.66 -17.23
CA LEU A 171 14.83 -2.85 -16.04
C LEU A 171 15.58 -3.60 -14.92
N PRO A 172 16.32 -2.91 -14.03
CA PRO A 172 17.14 -3.54 -13.00
C PRO A 172 16.31 -3.95 -11.77
N GLY A 173 15.36 -4.85 -11.96
CA GLY A 173 14.46 -5.34 -10.92
C GLY A 173 13.21 -6.00 -11.48
N ARG A 174 12.26 -6.29 -10.60
CA ARG A 174 10.96 -6.87 -10.96
C ARG A 174 9.86 -6.42 -10.02
N LEU A 175 8.61 -6.50 -10.49
CA LEU A 175 7.46 -6.32 -9.63
C LEU A 175 7.19 -7.60 -8.84
N MET A 176 6.99 -7.44 -7.54
CA MET A 176 6.72 -8.53 -6.61
C MET A 176 5.31 -8.37 -6.05
N HIS A 177 4.54 -9.46 -6.09
CA HIS A 177 3.26 -9.56 -5.42
C HIS A 177 3.47 -10.25 -4.06
N ILE A 178 2.93 -9.65 -3.00
CA ILE A 178 2.85 -10.28 -1.68
C ILE A 178 1.38 -10.44 -1.38
N GLU A 179 0.91 -11.67 -1.41
CA GLU A 179 -0.47 -12.00 -1.12
C GLU A 179 -0.68 -11.99 0.40
N PRO A 180 -1.51 -11.07 0.94
CA PRO A 180 -1.85 -11.10 2.35
C PRO A 180 -2.88 -12.20 2.62
N ASN A 181 -2.80 -12.82 3.79
CA ASN A 181 -3.86 -13.71 4.26
C ASN A 181 -5.01 -12.87 4.84
N PHE A 182 -6.03 -12.60 4.03
CA PHE A 182 -7.19 -11.79 4.45
C PHE A 182 -8.01 -12.45 5.57
N ALA A 183 -8.11 -13.77 5.57
CA ALA A 183 -8.84 -14.52 6.59
C ALA A 183 -8.22 -14.35 7.98
N GLU A 184 -6.90 -14.15 8.08
CA GLU A 184 -6.23 -13.82 9.35
C GLU A 184 -6.72 -12.51 9.95
N TYR A 185 -7.18 -11.57 9.12
CA TYR A 185 -7.76 -10.29 9.54
C TYR A 185 -9.29 -10.34 9.72
N GLY A 186 -9.89 -11.53 9.62
CA GLY A 186 -11.34 -11.71 9.68
C GLY A 186 -12.08 -11.15 8.45
N LEU A 187 -11.36 -10.89 7.35
CA LEU A 187 -11.96 -10.41 6.11
C LEU A 187 -12.49 -11.57 5.27
N ALA A 188 -13.74 -11.43 4.81
CA ALA A 188 -14.41 -12.41 3.96
C ALA A 188 -14.03 -12.23 2.48
N ASP A 189 -14.41 -13.18 1.62
CA ASP A 189 -14.15 -13.15 0.18
C ASP A 189 -14.67 -11.88 -0.54
N HIS A 190 -15.66 -11.20 0.02
CA HIS A 190 -16.16 -9.95 -0.55
C HIS A 190 -15.16 -8.80 -0.31
N TYR A 191 -14.50 -8.39 -1.38
CA TYR A 191 -13.53 -7.31 -1.42
C TYR A 191 -14.15 -6.00 -0.93
N THR A 192 -13.40 -5.34 -0.05
CA THR A 192 -13.73 -4.05 0.55
C THR A 192 -12.47 -3.21 0.64
N PRO A 193 -12.57 -1.88 0.87
CA PRO A 193 -11.38 -1.06 1.11
C PRO A 193 -10.45 -1.57 2.21
N GLN A 194 -10.96 -2.32 3.20
CA GLN A 194 -10.12 -2.94 4.24
C GLN A 194 -9.12 -3.96 3.66
N HIS A 195 -9.47 -4.64 2.56
CA HIS A 195 -8.55 -5.52 1.84
C HIS A 195 -7.40 -4.73 1.21
N THR A 196 -7.73 -3.63 0.51
CA THR A 196 -6.74 -2.69 -0.03
C THR A 196 -5.78 -2.25 1.08
N VAL A 197 -6.33 -1.83 2.22
CA VAL A 197 -5.56 -1.36 3.39
C VAL A 197 -4.59 -2.42 3.92
N VAL A 198 -5.03 -3.68 4.05
CA VAL A 198 -4.16 -4.79 4.45
C VAL A 198 -3.03 -5.04 3.43
N GLN A 199 -3.32 -4.92 2.13
CA GLN A 199 -2.29 -5.02 1.08
C GLN A 199 -1.25 -3.89 1.19
N TYR A 200 -1.67 -2.65 1.40
CA TYR A 200 -0.76 -1.50 1.60
C TYR A 200 0.16 -1.70 2.81
N ALA A 201 -0.40 -2.15 3.93
CA ALA A 201 0.39 -2.42 5.13
C ALA A 201 1.42 -3.53 4.93
N THR A 202 1.04 -4.56 4.18
CA THR A 202 1.91 -5.69 3.84
C THR A 202 3.09 -5.20 3.00
N VAL A 203 2.81 -4.50 1.90
CA VAL A 203 3.85 -3.91 1.03
C VAL A 203 4.76 -2.96 1.81
N MET A 204 4.20 -2.09 2.64
CA MET A 204 4.96 -1.11 3.41
C MET A 204 5.91 -1.78 4.42
N THR A 205 5.48 -2.88 5.05
CA THR A 205 6.33 -3.65 5.96
C THR A 205 7.57 -4.17 5.23
N HIS A 206 7.40 -4.68 4.01
CA HIS A 206 8.51 -5.17 3.20
C HIS A 206 9.43 -4.04 2.72
N LEU A 207 8.88 -2.91 2.26
CA LEU A 207 9.67 -1.74 1.84
C LEU A 207 10.49 -1.14 2.99
N LEU A 208 9.99 -1.16 4.23
CA LEU A 208 10.76 -0.73 5.38
C LEU A 208 11.88 -1.70 5.73
N GLN A 209 11.63 -3.01 5.67
CA GLN A 209 12.64 -4.03 5.96
C GLN A 209 13.78 -4.05 4.94
N SER A 210 13.49 -3.83 3.65
CA SER A 210 14.50 -3.77 2.60
C SER A 210 15.43 -2.55 2.74
N ASN A 211 14.90 -1.42 3.23
CA ASN A 211 15.67 -0.19 3.43
C ASN A 211 16.60 -0.21 4.67
N VAL A 212 16.45 -1.19 5.57
CA VAL A 212 17.35 -1.37 6.74
C VAL A 212 18.58 -2.22 6.39
N ARG A 213 18.56 -2.92 5.24
CA ARG A 213 19.61 -3.85 4.81
C ARG A 213 20.56 -3.29 3.75
N ASN A 214 20.37 -2.04 3.35
CA ASN A 214 21.27 -1.26 2.49
C ASN A 214 21.88 -0.13 3.31
#